data_AF-A0A8C9TSR4-F1
#
_entry.id   AF-A0A8C9TSR4-F1
#
_cell.length_a   1.000
_cell.length_b   1.000
_cell.length_c   1.000
_cell.angle_alpha   90.00
_cell.angle_beta   90.00
_cell.angle_gamma   90.00
#
_symmetry.space_group_name_H-M   'P 1'
#
loop_
_entity.id
_entity.type
_entity.pdbx_description
1 polymer ?
#
loop_
_entity_poly.entity_id
_entity_poly.type
_entity_poly.pdbx_seq_one_letter_code
_entity_poly.pdbx_strand_id
1 'polypeptide(L)' 'MGQFLGLIVLAVICAFFTEAEANPFVYNYERLRIGGLVFTCLLVAGGIIVILCKQNIFLVLHI' A
#
# COMPACT_ATOMS: atom_id res chain seq x y z
N MET A 1 1.46 16.68 -11.37
CA MET A 1 1.96 16.38 -10.02
C MET A 1 1.67 14.95 -9.53
N GLY A 2 0.51 14.33 -9.81
CA GLY A 2 0.13 13.03 -9.21
C GLY A 2 0.87 11.77 -9.73
N GLN A 3 1.42 11.80 -10.93
CA GLN A 3 2.09 10.63 -11.55
C GLN A 3 3.38 10.22 -10.83
N PHE A 4 4.15 11.19 -10.32
CA PHE A 4 5.38 10.90 -9.56
C PHE A 4 5.10 10.25 -8.21
N LEU A 5 4.00 10.61 -7.55
CA LEU A 5 3.61 10.02 -6.26
C LEU A 5 3.27 8.53 -6.42
N GLY A 6 2.55 8.17 -7.49
CA GLY A 6 2.23 6.77 -7.80
C GLY A 6 3.48 5.93 -8.08
N LEU A 7 4.44 6.49 -8.82
CA LEU A 7 5.72 5.83 -9.10
C LEU A 7 6.58 5.66 -7.83
N ILE A 8 6.57 6.64 -6.92
CA ILE A 8 7.28 6.55 -5.63
C ILE A 8 6.65 5.46 -4.75
N VAL A 9 5.32 5.41 -4.66
CA VAL A 9 4.61 4.36 -3.93
C VAL A 9 4.92 2.99 -4.52
N LEU A 10 4.88 2.85 -5.86
CA LEU A 10 5.22 1.61 -6.54
C LEU A 10 6.68 1.21 -6.30
N ALA A 11 7.62 2.15 -6.36
CA ALA A 11 9.04 1.90 -6.11
C ALA A 11 9.31 1.46 -4.66
N VAL A 12 8.65 2.07 -3.67
CA VAL A 12 8.72 1.67 -2.26
C VAL A 12 8.13 0.28 -2.06
N ILE A 13 7.01 -0.03 -2.73
CA ILE A 13 6.41 -1.37 -2.71
C ILE A 13 7.38 -2.39 -3.32
N CYS A 14 7.90 -2.12 -4.52
CA CYS A 14 8.86 -3.01 -5.19
C CYS A 14 10.11 -3.23 -4.32
N ALA A 15 10.67 -2.18 -3.71
CA ALA A 15 11.82 -2.28 -2.82
C ALA A 15 11.55 -3.16 -1.58
N PHE A 16 10.31 -3.19 -1.09
CA PHE A 16 9.91 -4.08 0.01
C PHE A 16 9.88 -5.56 -0.41
N PHE A 17 9.67 -5.83 -1.71
CA PHE A 17 9.68 -7.17 -2.28
C PHE A 17 11.07 -7.64 -2.79
N THR A 18 12.06 -6.75 -2.90
CA THR A 18 13.33 -7.07 -3.58
C THR A 18 14.22 -8.06 -2.83
N GLU A 19 14.04 -8.30 -1.53
CA GLU A 19 15.00 -9.11 -0.76
C GLU A 19 14.34 -10.36 -0.17
N ALA A 20 13.96 -11.29 -1.04
CA ALA A 20 13.65 -12.68 -0.67
C ALA A 20 14.75 -13.62 -1.18
N GLU A 21 16.02 -13.26 -0.98
CA GLU A 21 17.15 -14.17 -1.16
C GLU A 21 17.10 -15.20 -0.03
N ALA A 22 16.37 -16.26 -0.32
CA ALA A 22 16.40 -17.47 0.44
C ALA A 22 16.93 -18.50 -0.56
N ASN A 23 17.94 -19.27 -0.12
CA ASN A 23 18.56 -20.38 -0.83
C ASN A 23 17.62 -21.01 -1.88
N PRO A 24 18.08 -21.40 -3.08
CA PRO A 24 17.20 -21.91 -4.16
C PRO A 24 16.26 -23.07 -3.77
N PHE A 25 16.47 -23.72 -2.62
CA PHE A 25 15.67 -24.78 -2.01
C PHE A 25 14.87 -24.36 -0.76
N VAL A 26 15.02 -23.14 -0.25
CA VAL A 26 14.32 -22.61 0.93
C VAL A 26 13.83 -21.21 0.61
N TYR A 27 12.51 -20.98 0.63
CA TYR A 27 11.92 -19.67 0.37
C TYR A 27 11.51 -18.97 1.68
N ASN A 28 11.77 -17.66 1.81
CA ASN A 28 11.41 -16.91 3.01
C ASN A 28 9.94 -16.43 2.97
N TYR A 29 9.02 -17.32 3.30
CA TYR A 29 7.59 -17.02 3.40
C TYR A 29 7.22 -16.08 4.54
N GLU A 30 8.06 -15.96 5.56
CA GLU A 30 7.79 -15.08 6.70
C GLU A 30 7.80 -13.62 6.25
N ARG A 31 8.84 -13.22 5.51
CA ARG A 31 8.94 -11.88 4.94
C ARG A 31 7.85 -11.61 3.91
N LEU A 32 7.56 -12.57 3.03
CA LEU A 32 6.49 -12.45 2.04
C LEU A 32 5.13 -12.19 2.71
N ARG A 33 4.84 -12.92 3.79
CA ARG A 33 3.58 -12.79 4.54
C ARG A 33 3.46 -11.42 5.22
N ILE A 34 4.54 -10.97 5.87
CA ILE A 34 4.57 -9.67 6.55
C ILE A 34 4.40 -8.54 5.53
N GLY A 35 5.08 -8.61 4.39
CA GLY A 35 4.91 -7.65 3.30
C GLY A 35 3.49 -7.62 2.75
N GLY A 36 2.88 -8.79 2.55
CA GLY A 36 1.48 -8.91 2.14
C GLY A 36 0.52 -8.24 3.14
N LEU A 37 0.67 -8.53 4.43
CA LEU A 37 -0.18 -7.93 5.48
C LEU A 37 -0.06 -6.41 5.55
N VAL A 38 1.17 -5.88 5.49
CA VAL A 38 1.42 -4.43 5.50
C VAL A 38 0.75 -3.77 4.29
N PHE A 39 0.90 -4.36 3.11
CA PHE A 39 0.28 -3.86 1.87
C PHE A 39 -1.25 -3.87 1.93
N THR A 40 -1.84 -4.95 2.44
CA THR A 40 -3.30 -5.03 2.63
C THR A 40 -3.80 -3.95 3.58
N CYS A 41 -3.13 -3.73 4.72
CA CYS A 41 -3.49 -2.69 5.68
C CYS A 41 -3.43 -1.28 5.05
N LEU A 42 -2.40 -0.98 4.27
CA LEU A 42 -2.25 0.29 3.54
C LEU A 42 -3.39 0.52 2.56
N LEU A 43 -3.76 -0.50 1.76
CA LEU A 43 -4.86 -0.41 0.80
C LEU A 43 -6.21 -0.21 1.50
N VAL A 44 -6.48 -0.95 2.57
CA VAL A 44 -7.73 -0.84 3.32
C VAL A 44 -7.85 0.54 3.96
N ALA A 45 -6.80 1.00 4.65
CA ALA A 45 -6.79 2.32 5.27
C ALA A 45 -6.92 3.43 4.21
N GLY A 46 -6.16 3.34 3.12
CA GLY A 46 -6.26 4.27 2.00
C GLY A 46 -7.66 4.33 1.39
N GLY A 47 -8.29 3.18 1.18
CA GLY A 47 -9.67 3.10 0.66
C GLY A 47 -10.68 3.76 1.61
N ILE A 48 -10.58 3.50 2.91
CA ILE A 48 -11.44 4.13 3.93
C ILE A 48 -11.24 5.64 3.94
N ILE A 49 -9.99 6.12 3.89
CA ILE A 49 -9.67 7.56 3.88
C ILE A 49 -10.29 8.23 2.64
N VAL A 50 -10.21 7.62 1.46
CA VAL A 50 -10.82 8.17 0.24
C VAL A 50 -12.33 8.28 0.37
N ILE A 51 -13.00 7.26 0.91
CA ILE A 51 -14.45 7.26 1.15
C ILE A 51 -14.82 8.37 2.15
N LEU A 52 -14.11 8.46 3.28
CA LEU A 52 -14.38 9.47 4.30
C LEU A 52 -14.11 10.89 3.82
N CYS A 53 -13.02 11.13 3.09
CA CYS A 53 -12.74 12.45 2.51
C CYS A 53 -13.83 12.89 1.52
N LYS A 54 -14.34 11.95 0.70
CA LYS A 54 -15.48 12.21 -0.20
C LYS A 54 -16.76 12.53 0.59
N GLN A 55 -17.04 11.78 1.65
CA GLN A 55 -18.21 12.00 2.50
C GLN A 55 -18.15 13.35 3.24
N ASN A 56 -16.97 13.72 3.75
CA ASN A 56 -16.75 14.96 4.47
C ASN A 56 -16.85 16.19 3.54
N ILE A 57 -16.31 16.10 2.32
CA ILE A 57 -16.49 17.12 1.27
C ILE A 57 -17.97 17.28 0.88
N PHE A 58 -18.71 16.17 0.76
CA PHE A 58 -20.14 16.21 0.46
C PHE A 58 -20.96 16.89 1.57
N LEU A 59 -20.59 16.65 2.84
CA LEU A 59 -21.27 17.26 3.99
C LEU A 59 -20.91 18.75 4.15
N VAL A 60 -19.67 19.15 3.84
CA VAL A 60 -19.21 20.56 3.88
C VAL A 60 -19.77 21.40 2.73
N LEU A 61 -20.02 20.82 1.55
CA LEU A 61 -20.59 21.55 0.41
C LEU A 61 -22.11 21.75 0.51
N HIS A 62 -22.78 21.06 1.43
CA HIS A 62 -24.23 21.10 1.65
C HIS A 62 -24.64 21.82 2.95
N ILE A 63 -23.74 22.68 3.46
CA ILE A 63 -23.96 23.66 4.53
C ILE A 63 -23.57 25.04 4.00
#